data_AF-A0A7C2SA12-F1
#
_entry.id   AF-A0A7C2SA12-F1
#
_cell.length_a   1.000
_cell.length_b   1.000
_cell.length_c   1.000
_cell.angle_alpha   90.00
_cell.angle_beta   90.00
_cell.angle_gamma   90.00
#
_symmetry.space_group_name_H-M   'P 1'
#
loop_
_entity.id
_entity.type
_entity.pdbx_description
1 polymer ?
#
loop_
_entity_poly.entity_id
_entity_poly.type
_entity_poly.pdbx_seq_one_letter_code
_entity_poly.pdbx_strand_id
1 'polypeptide(L)'
;MSDICNEYRYIYALRRSKVRLGVLRFLVRVYPRSVPASEISRKTGYYLSDVLGALLGGVRYSVDNSLVHLGMAEFLVISNHRLYRATRLGVACLKVICSGGICGSD
;
A
#
# COMPACT_ATOMS: atom_id res chain seq x y z
N MET A 1 15.82 -4.21 -13.21
CA MET A 1 15.12 -3.99 -11.91
C MET A 1 14.03 -2.92 -12.01
N SER A 2 14.04 -2.08 -13.04
CA SER A 2 13.08 -1.01 -13.34
C SER A 2 11.77 -1.49 -14.01
N ASP A 3 11.76 -2.65 -14.66
CA ASP A 3 10.57 -3.11 -15.42
C ASP A 3 9.39 -3.60 -14.57
N ILE A 4 9.63 -3.98 -13.31
CA ILE A 4 8.61 -4.59 -12.44
C ILE A 4 7.45 -3.62 -12.11
N CYS A 5 7.69 -2.31 -12.12
CA CYS A 5 6.64 -1.31 -11.90
C CYS A 5 6.34 -0.44 -13.13
N ASN A 6 6.76 -0.85 -14.32
CA ASN A 6 6.58 -0.02 -15.52
C ASN A 6 5.15 -0.08 -16.07
N GLU A 7 4.29 -0.93 -15.51
CA GLU A 7 2.88 -0.94 -15.86
C GLU A 7 2.16 0.30 -15.33
N TYR A 8 1.58 1.06 -16.26
CA TYR A 8 0.83 2.28 -16.00
C TYR A 8 -0.19 2.15 -14.86
N ARG A 9 -0.85 0.98 -14.74
CA ARG A 9 -1.87 0.72 -13.71
C ARG A 9 -1.36 0.91 -12.28
N TYR A 10 -0.10 0.54 -11.99
CA TYR A 10 0.45 0.63 -10.63
C TYR A 10 0.68 2.08 -10.23
N ILE A 11 1.33 2.84 -11.11
CA ILE A 11 1.60 4.26 -10.91
C ILE A 11 0.29 5.05 -10.84
N TYR A 12 -0.66 4.74 -11.73
CA TYR A 12 -1.98 5.36 -11.77
C TYR A 12 -2.75 5.14 -10.46
N ALA A 13 -2.84 3.90 -9.98
CA ALA A 13 -3.58 3.56 -8.76
C ALA A 13 -3.02 4.30 -7.54
N LEU A 14 -1.69 4.41 -7.42
CA LEU A 14 -1.02 5.09 -6.32
C LEU A 14 -1.14 6.61 -6.40
N ARG A 15 -0.98 7.23 -7.58
CA ARG A 15 -1.09 8.70 -7.73
C ARG A 15 -2.49 9.24 -7.45
N ARG A 16 -3.53 8.45 -7.73
CA ARG A 16 -4.94 8.86 -7.58
C ARG A 16 -5.46 8.80 -6.13
N SER A 17 -4.69 8.26 -5.18
CA SER A 17 -5.11 8.20 -3.76
C SER A 17 -3.95 8.40 -2.81
N LYS A 18 -4.03 9.52 -2.05
CA LYS A 18 -3.12 9.81 -0.95
C LYS A 18 -3.14 8.70 0.11
N VAL A 19 -4.32 8.15 0.42
CA VAL A 19 -4.48 7.04 1.39
C VAL A 19 -3.71 5.80 0.94
N ARG A 20 -3.91 5.32 -0.31
CA ARG A 20 -3.18 4.13 -0.81
C ARG A 20 -1.68 4.34 -0.79
N LEU A 21 -1.23 5.51 -1.25
CA LEU A 21 0.19 5.83 -1.24
C LEU A 21 0.76 5.90 0.17
N GLY A 22 0.06 6.53 1.13
CA GLY A 22 0.50 6.61 2.51
C GLY A 22 0.53 5.24 3.21
N VAL A 23 -0.48 4.39 2.98
CA VAL A 23 -0.50 3.01 3.47
C VAL A 23 0.68 2.20 2.90
N LEU A 24 0.92 2.26 1.59
CA LEU A 24 2.06 1.56 0.97
C LEU A 24 3.40 2.09 1.49
N ARG A 25 3.56 3.42 1.63
CA ARG A 25 4.77 4.03 2.24
C ARG A 25 5.05 3.46 3.62
N PHE A 26 4.02 3.37 4.46
CA PHE A 26 4.17 2.81 5.79
C PHE A 26 4.59 1.33 5.75
N LEU A 27 3.92 0.51 4.94
CA LEU A 27 4.26 -0.91 4.81
C LEU A 27 5.67 -1.12 4.27
N VAL A 28 6.13 -0.31 3.32
CA VAL A 28 7.51 -0.35 2.81
C VAL A 28 8.51 0.08 3.88
N ARG A 29 8.19 1.09 4.69
CA ARG A 29 9.05 1.55 5.80
C ARG A 29 9.31 0.46 6.85
N VAL A 30 8.34 -0.42 7.10
CA VAL A 30 8.46 -1.52 8.08
C VAL A 30 8.79 -2.87 7.43
N TYR A 31 8.97 -2.92 6.10
CA TYR A 31 9.29 -4.15 5.37
C TYR A 31 10.61 -4.78 5.90
N PRO A 32 10.66 -6.11 6.15
CA PRO A 32 9.70 -7.14 5.76
C PRO A 32 8.62 -7.50 6.81
N ARG A 33 8.42 -6.68 7.86
CA ARG A 33 7.47 -6.98 8.94
C ARG A 33 6.01 -6.91 8.45
N SER A 34 5.18 -7.84 8.95
CA SER A 34 3.72 -7.79 8.79
C SER A 34 3.04 -7.18 10.01
N VAL A 35 2.03 -6.33 9.79
CA VAL A 35 1.34 -5.57 10.85
C VAL A 35 -0.18 -5.59 10.70
N PRO A 36 -0.96 -5.47 11.78
CA PRO A 36 -2.41 -5.38 11.66
C PRO A 36 -2.85 -4.03 11.08
N ALA A 37 -4.02 -3.99 10.43
CA ALA A 37 -4.58 -2.76 9.87
C ALA A 37 -4.79 -1.66 10.93
N SER A 38 -5.05 -2.04 12.18
CA SER A 38 -5.16 -1.10 13.30
C SER A 38 -3.85 -0.37 13.59
N GLU A 39 -2.70 -1.04 13.45
CA GLU A 39 -1.40 -0.39 13.61
C GLU A 39 -1.11 0.56 12.45
N ILE A 40 -1.43 0.17 11.22
CA ILE A 40 -1.31 1.04 10.04
C ILE A 40 -2.14 2.31 10.23
N SER A 41 -3.40 2.17 10.65
CA SER A 41 -4.29 3.30 10.94
C SER A 41 -3.68 4.24 11.98
N ARG A 42 -3.22 3.71 13.12
CA ARG A 42 -2.59 4.52 14.18
C ARG A 42 -1.32 5.25 13.71
N LYS A 43 -0.50 4.62 12.87
CA LYS A 43 0.78 5.18 12.42
C LYS A 43 0.66 6.12 11.23
N THR A 44 -0.39 5.97 10.42
CA THR A 44 -0.63 6.82 9.23
C THR A 44 -1.62 7.95 9.50
N GLY A 45 -2.42 7.86 10.56
CA GLY A 45 -3.49 8.81 10.87
C GLY A 45 -4.76 8.60 10.05
N TYR A 46 -4.79 7.65 9.10
CA TYR A 46 -5.98 7.33 8.32
C TYR A 46 -6.97 6.48 9.13
N TYR A 47 -8.26 6.66 8.87
CA TYR A 47 -9.31 5.83 9.45
C TYR A 47 -9.12 4.36 9.07
N LEU A 48 -9.47 3.45 9.98
CA LEU A 48 -9.33 2.00 9.75
C LEU A 48 -10.08 1.52 8.50
N SER A 49 -11.26 2.09 8.22
CA SER A 49 -12.05 1.78 7.03
C SER A 49 -11.35 2.19 5.73
N ASP A 50 -10.65 3.33 5.74
CA ASP A 50 -9.88 3.82 4.60
C ASP A 50 -8.60 2.99 4.40
N VAL A 51 -7.96 2.57 5.49
CA VAL A 51 -6.82 1.63 5.45
C VAL A 51 -7.26 0.29 4.85
N LEU A 52 -8.35 -0.29 5.32
CA LEU A 52 -8.88 -1.53 4.78
C LEU A 52 -9.30 -1.38 3.32
N GLY A 53 -9.92 -0.26 2.96
CA GLY A 53 -10.25 0.09 1.58
C GLY A 53 -9.03 0.19 0.67
N ALA A 54 -7.95 0.80 1.14
CA ALA A 54 -6.69 0.87 0.41
C ALA A 54 -6.04 -0.51 0.22
N LEU A 55 -6.12 -1.38 1.23
CA LEU A 55 -5.52 -2.71 1.21
C LEU A 55 -6.31 -3.71 0.37
N LEU A 56 -7.62 -3.79 0.57
CA LEU A 56 -8.49 -4.87 0.06
C LEU A 56 -9.59 -4.39 -0.90
N GLY A 57 -9.81 -3.08 -1.02
CA GLY A 57 -11.01 -2.54 -1.63
C GLY A 57 -12.19 -2.49 -0.66
N GLY A 58 -13.36 -2.09 -1.16
CA GLY A 58 -14.59 -1.97 -0.40
C GLY A 58 -15.60 -1.07 -1.10
N VAL A 59 -16.64 -0.64 -0.38
CA VAL A 59 -17.75 0.13 -0.99
C VAL A 59 -17.28 1.43 -1.68
N ARG A 60 -16.31 2.13 -1.08
CA ARG A 60 -15.74 3.38 -1.63
C ARG A 60 -14.40 3.19 -2.36
N TYR A 61 -13.89 1.96 -2.40
CA TYR A 61 -12.55 1.64 -2.90
C TYR A 61 -12.63 0.49 -3.90
N SER A 62 -12.39 0.78 -5.17
CA SER A 62 -12.30 -0.25 -6.21
C SER A 62 -11.30 -1.34 -5.81
N VAL A 63 -11.77 -2.61 -5.83
CA VAL A 63 -10.94 -3.78 -5.52
C VAL A 63 -9.76 -3.88 -6.48
N ASP A 64 -9.98 -3.60 -7.77
CA ASP A 64 -8.93 -3.62 -8.81
C ASP A 64 -7.77 -2.68 -8.52
N ASN A 65 -8.04 -1.61 -7.76
CA ASN A 65 -7.04 -0.62 -7.38
C ASN A 65 -6.46 -0.85 -5.96
N SER A 66 -6.89 -1.89 -5.27
CA SER A 66 -6.42 -2.20 -3.91
C SER A 66 -4.98 -2.71 -3.94
N LEU A 67 -4.22 -2.42 -2.88
CA LEU A 67 -2.81 -2.79 -2.81
C LEU A 67 -2.59 -4.30 -2.86
N VAL A 68 -3.50 -5.08 -2.26
CA VAL A 68 -3.43 -6.54 -2.29
C VAL A 68 -3.78 -7.08 -3.67
N HIS A 69 -4.84 -6.58 -4.31
CA HIS A 69 -5.20 -7.03 -5.66
C HIS A 69 -4.12 -6.69 -6.70
N LEU A 70 -3.47 -5.53 -6.56
CA LEU A 70 -2.36 -5.12 -7.42
C LEU A 70 -1.04 -5.84 -7.11
N GLY A 71 -0.99 -6.71 -6.08
CA GLY A 71 0.21 -7.45 -5.67
C GLY A 71 1.29 -6.58 -5.02
N MET A 72 0.99 -5.33 -4.67
CA MET A 72 1.92 -4.41 -4.00
C MET A 72 1.99 -4.63 -2.48
N ALA A 73 0.93 -5.18 -1.91
CA ALA A 73 0.88 -5.68 -0.54
C ALA A 73 0.30 -7.09 -0.52
N GLU A 74 0.49 -7.80 0.58
CA GLU A 74 -0.11 -9.09 0.84
C GLU A 74 -0.52 -9.18 2.31
N PHE A 75 -1.30 -10.19 2.66
CA PHE A 75 -1.63 -10.46 4.05
C PHE A 75 -1.45 -11.92 4.42
N LEU A 76 -1.16 -12.14 5.71
CA LEU A 76 -1.09 -13.43 6.37
C LEU A 76 -2.22 -13.50 7.39
N VAL A 77 -2.76 -14.69 7.61
CA VAL A 77 -3.73 -14.94 8.68
C VAL A 77 -2.99 -15.66 9.81
N ILE A 78 -2.90 -15.01 10.97
CA ILE A 78 -2.30 -15.57 12.19
C ILE A 78 -3.34 -15.48 13.29
N SER A 79 -3.72 -16.63 13.88
CA SER A 79 -4.70 -16.69 14.98
C SER A 79 -5.99 -15.92 14.67
N ASN A 80 -6.57 -16.12 13.48
CA ASN A 80 -7.75 -15.41 12.95
C ASN A 80 -7.59 -13.88 12.73
N HIS A 81 -6.38 -13.34 12.84
CA HIS A 81 -6.09 -11.94 12.54
C HIS A 81 -5.32 -11.79 11.24
N ARG A 82 -5.71 -10.82 10.40
CA ARG A 82 -4.98 -10.45 9.18
C ARG A 82 -3.85 -9.49 9.51
N LEU A 83 -2.63 -9.86 9.12
CA LEU A 83 -1.45 -9.01 9.16
C LEU A 83 -0.99 -8.71 7.74
N TYR A 84 -0.72 -7.44 7.44
CA TYR A 84 -0.39 -6.94 6.11
C TYR A 84 1.09 -6.60 6.02
N ARG A 85 1.71 -6.86 4.87
CA ARG A 85 3.09 -6.48 4.57
C ARG A 85 3.22 -6.01 3.12
N ALA A 86 4.21 -5.18 2.84
CA ALA A 86 4.57 -4.84 1.46
C ALA A 86 5.19 -6.05 0.75
N THR A 87 5.06 -6.11 -0.58
CA THR A 87 5.78 -7.06 -1.42
C THR A 87 6.99 -6.40 -2.07
N ARG A 88 7.85 -7.19 -2.72
CA ARG A 88 8.95 -6.66 -3.53
C ARG A 88 8.46 -5.72 -4.65
N LEU A 89 7.30 -6.02 -5.25
CA LEU A 89 6.63 -5.16 -6.22
C LEU A 89 6.25 -3.82 -5.59
N GLY A 90 5.62 -3.83 -4.41
CA GLY A 90 5.27 -2.60 -3.69
C GLY A 90 6.48 -1.71 -3.38
N VAL A 91 7.59 -2.32 -2.94
CA VAL A 91 8.86 -1.60 -2.70
C VAL A 91 9.40 -0.98 -3.99
N ALA A 92 9.43 -1.73 -5.10
CA ALA A 92 9.89 -1.24 -6.39
C ALA A 92 9.02 -0.09 -6.91
N CYS A 93 7.71 -0.24 -6.83
CA CYS A 93 6.76 0.78 -7.26
C CYS A 93 6.86 2.07 -6.47
N LEU A 94 7.02 1.97 -5.15
CA LEU A 94 7.19 3.17 -4.33
C LEU A 94 8.46 3.93 -4.70
N LYS A 95 9.57 3.23 -4.96
CA LYS A 95 10.83 3.84 -5.42
C LYS A 95 10.64 4.61 -6.72
N VAL A 96 9.98 4.01 -7.73
CA VAL A 96 9.71 4.68 -9.02
C VAL A 96 8.89 5.97 -8.83
N ILE A 97 7.89 5.94 -7.97
CA ILE A 97 7.06 7.14 -7.68
C ILE A 97 7.87 8.22 -6.96
N CYS A 98 8.70 7.85 -5.99
CA CYS A 98 9.52 8.79 -5.23
C CYS A 98 10.68 9.37 -6.06
N SER A 99 11.29 8.60 -6.96
CA SER A 99 12.37 9.06 -7.85
C SER A 99 11.90 10.04 -8.93
N GLY A 100 10.59 10.10 -9.22
CA GLY A 100 9.99 11.03 -10.20
C GLY A 100 9.68 12.43 -9.67
N GLY A 101 10.07 12.76 -8.43
CA GLY A 101 9.83 14.06 -7.81
C GLY A 101 8.54 14.10 -6.98
N ILE A 102 8.68 14.72 -5.80
CA ILE A 102 7.64 15.03 -4.81
C ILE A 102 7.17 13.85 -3.95
N CYS A 103 8.08 13.35 -3.11
CA CYS A 103 7.70 13.05 -1.74
C CYS A 103 8.05 14.28 -0.88
N GLY A 104 7.12 15.23 -0.82
CA GLY A 104 7.13 16.28 0.20
C GLY A 104 7.16 15.60 1.57
N SER A 105 8.18 15.98 2.33
CA SER A 105 8.24 15.81 3.77
C SER A 105 7.11 16.65 4.36
N ASP A 106 6.24 16.03 5.14
CA ASP A 106 5.56 16.73 6.23
C ASP A 106 6.59 16.94 7.35
#